data_AF-R6GTT4-F1
#
_entry.id   AF-R6GTT4-F1
#
_cell.length_a   1.000
_cell.length_b   1.000
_cell.length_c   1.000
_cell.angle_alpha   90.00
_cell.angle_beta   90.00
_cell.angle_gamma   90.00
#
_symmetry.space_group_name_H-M   'P 1'
#
loop_
_entity.id
_entity.type
_entity.pdbx_description
1 polymer ?
#
loop_
_entity_poly.entity_id
_entity_poly.type
_entity_poly.pdbx_seq_one_letter_code
_entity_poly.pdbx_strand_id
1 'polypeptide(L)'
;MKKNKTAKTGIIVAILLLAVGFAAITTTLVINGTAKIVPDSENFEKNVIFTEATATEGATATISTDGKTITFTTQEMKNIGDEATLTYKIKNDSQYDALIGSITCEAPTSEAATETETANANAYGKYLTVTPSNGLNGTTVAKGTTSATSDTVKVVQKRSFVSTDTETTKTITFKCTIPATAKEAE
;
A
#
# COMPACT_ATOMS: atom_id res chain seq x y z
N MET A 1 82.73 13.86 20.00
CA MET A 1 81.72 12.80 19.74
C MET A 1 80.38 13.44 19.34
N LYS A 2 80.14 13.78 18.06
CA LYS A 2 78.84 14.36 17.63
C LYS A 2 78.38 13.97 16.21
N LYS A 3 79.19 13.24 15.44
CA LYS A 3 78.87 12.80 14.07
C LYS A 3 77.83 11.69 13.98
N ASN A 4 77.58 10.96 15.07
CA ASN A 4 76.80 9.72 15.05
C ASN A 4 75.29 9.94 15.32
N LYS A 5 74.89 11.11 15.85
CA LYS A 5 73.48 11.44 16.12
C LYS A 5 72.73 11.84 14.85
N THR A 6 73.34 12.67 13.99
CA THR A 6 72.72 13.18 12.77
C THR A 6 72.43 12.08 11.74
N ALA A 7 73.32 11.09 11.62
CA ALA A 7 73.11 9.93 10.75
C ALA A 7 71.97 9.03 11.25
N LYS A 8 71.86 8.81 12.57
CA LYS A 8 70.76 8.05 13.18
C LYS A 8 69.41 8.74 13.00
N THR A 9 69.36 10.06 13.17
CA THR A 9 68.15 10.85 12.94
C THR A 9 67.72 10.83 11.47
N GLY A 10 68.66 10.96 10.52
CA GLY A 10 68.36 10.88 9.09
C GLY A 10 67.74 9.54 8.66
N ILE A 11 68.25 8.43 9.21
CA ILE A 11 67.69 7.09 8.97
C ILE A 11 66.27 6.97 9.52
N ILE A 12 66.01 7.47 10.73
CA ILE A 12 64.66 7.43 11.33
C ILE A 12 63.65 8.21 10.49
N VAL A 13 64.03 9.40 10.01
CA VAL A 13 63.16 10.23 9.15
C VAL A 13 62.87 9.55 7.81
N ALA A 14 63.88 8.90 7.21
CA ALA A 14 63.71 8.17 5.96
C ALA A 14 62.74 6.98 6.10
N ILE A 15 62.83 6.23 7.20
CA ILE A 15 61.93 5.10 7.49
C ILE A 15 60.48 5.57 7.68
N LEU A 16 60.27 6.69 8.37
CA LEU A 16 58.94 7.26 8.57
C LEU A 16 58.31 7.74 7.25
N LEU A 17 59.07 8.40 6.38
CA LEU A 17 58.59 8.81 5.06
C LEU A 17 58.26 7.62 4.15
N LEU A 18 59.05 6.54 4.24
CA LEU A 18 58.77 5.28 3.54
C LEU A 18 57.48 4.62 4.05
N ALA A 19 57.25 4.62 5.36
CA ALA A 19 56.04 4.07 5.96
C ALA A 19 54.78 4.84 5.53
N VAL A 20 54.85 6.19 5.51
CA VAL A 20 53.75 7.05 5.04
C VAL A 20 53.52 6.88 3.54
N GLY A 21 54.60 6.82 2.75
CA GLY A 21 54.51 6.59 1.30
C GLY A 21 53.89 5.23 0.96
N PHE A 22 54.29 4.17 1.66
CA PHE A 22 53.73 2.82 1.46
C PHE A 22 52.25 2.77 1.83
N ALA A 23 51.86 3.32 3.00
CA ALA A 23 50.46 3.38 3.42
C ALA A 23 49.58 4.20 2.47
N ALA A 24 50.13 5.25 1.83
CA ALA A 24 49.41 6.05 0.85
C ALA A 24 49.14 5.32 -0.48
N ILE A 25 49.98 4.35 -0.85
CA ILE A 25 49.84 3.61 -2.13
C ILE A 25 48.99 2.34 -1.94
N THR A 26 48.96 1.75 -0.74
CA THR A 26 48.30 0.45 -0.48
C THR A 26 46.83 0.54 -0.05
N THR A 27 46.09 1.59 -0.40
CA THR A 27 44.67 1.74 -0.02
C THR A 27 43.69 0.94 -0.88
N THR A 28 44.16 -0.07 -1.61
CA THR A 28 43.31 -0.88 -2.49
C THR A 28 42.50 -1.88 -1.68
N LEU A 29 41.22 -1.58 -1.48
CA LEU A 29 40.25 -2.54 -0.98
C LEU A 29 39.71 -3.37 -2.16
N VAL A 30 40.18 -4.61 -2.27
CA VAL A 30 39.69 -5.57 -3.26
C VAL A 30 38.58 -6.40 -2.64
N ILE A 31 37.33 -6.17 -3.07
CA ILE A 31 36.18 -6.98 -2.66
C ILE A 31 35.98 -8.07 -3.72
N ASN A 32 36.42 -9.30 -3.40
CA ASN A 32 36.16 -10.48 -4.23
C ASN A 32 34.93 -11.21 -3.71
N GLY A 33 33.78 -10.94 -4.32
CA GLY A 33 32.52 -11.59 -3.97
C GLY A 33 31.40 -11.25 -4.95
N THR A 34 30.26 -11.89 -4.78
CA THR A 34 29.04 -11.63 -5.57
C THR A 34 28.12 -10.72 -4.78
N ALA A 35 27.80 -9.55 -5.33
CA ALA A 35 26.72 -8.69 -4.81
C ALA A 35 25.38 -9.18 -5.37
N LYS A 36 24.44 -9.53 -4.49
CA LYS A 36 23.06 -9.86 -4.85
C LYS A 36 22.16 -8.67 -4.52
N ILE A 37 21.56 -8.06 -5.53
CA ILE A 37 20.53 -7.04 -5.37
C ILE A 37 19.18 -7.74 -5.47
N VAL A 38 18.34 -7.60 -4.45
CA VAL A 38 16.99 -8.18 -4.41
C VAL A 38 16.01 -7.03 -4.18
N PRO A 39 14.91 -6.95 -4.96
CA PRO A 39 13.87 -5.96 -4.70
C PRO A 39 13.22 -6.19 -3.33
N ASP A 40 12.94 -5.11 -2.61
CA ASP A 40 12.29 -5.15 -1.30
C ASP A 40 10.76 -5.17 -1.47
N SER A 41 10.25 -6.29 -1.99
CA SER A 41 8.82 -6.48 -2.27
C SER A 41 7.98 -6.45 -0.99
N GLU A 42 8.53 -6.93 0.13
CA GLU A 42 7.86 -6.91 1.43
C GLU A 42 7.62 -5.48 1.90
N ASN A 43 8.59 -4.58 1.73
CA ASN A 43 8.38 -3.16 2.02
C ASN A 43 7.28 -2.56 1.14
N PHE A 44 7.25 -2.85 -0.16
CA PHE A 44 6.21 -2.35 -1.05
C PHE A 44 4.81 -2.82 -0.61
N GLU A 45 4.66 -4.14 -0.47
CA GLU A 45 3.38 -4.76 -0.14
C GLU A 45 2.85 -4.31 1.21
N LYS A 46 3.69 -4.00 2.20
CA LYS A 46 3.27 -3.50 3.51
C LYS A 46 2.92 -2.02 3.53
N ASN A 47 3.56 -1.19 2.71
CA ASN A 47 3.49 0.26 2.87
C ASN A 47 2.58 1.00 1.88
N VAL A 48 1.96 0.31 0.91
CA VAL A 48 0.87 0.88 0.09
C VAL A 48 -0.49 0.60 0.75
N ILE A 49 -1.09 1.58 1.42
CA ILE A 49 -2.25 1.39 2.32
C ILE A 49 -3.37 2.40 2.07
N PHE A 50 -4.59 2.06 2.46
CA PHE A 50 -5.65 3.05 2.67
C PHE A 50 -5.30 3.88 3.90
N THR A 51 -5.36 5.20 3.78
CA THR A 51 -5.04 6.13 4.89
C THR A 51 -6.25 6.92 5.37
N GLU A 52 -7.25 7.09 4.52
CA GLU A 52 -8.50 7.79 4.83
C GLU A 52 -9.64 6.97 4.20
N ALA A 53 -10.74 6.80 4.94
CA ALA A 53 -11.96 6.19 4.46
C ALA A 53 -13.16 6.85 5.14
N THR A 54 -14.11 7.34 4.37
CA THR A 54 -15.36 7.93 4.86
C THR A 54 -16.53 7.41 4.04
N ALA A 55 -17.69 7.32 4.69
CA ALA A 55 -18.92 6.83 4.08
C ALA A 55 -20.00 7.93 4.09
N THR A 56 -20.99 7.79 3.23
CA THR A 56 -22.24 8.58 3.31
C THR A 56 -22.91 8.42 4.68
N GLU A 57 -23.72 9.40 5.09
CA GLU A 57 -24.45 9.35 6.35
C GLU A 57 -25.26 8.05 6.51
N GLY A 58 -25.16 7.42 7.69
CA GLY A 58 -25.82 6.14 7.99
C GLY A 58 -25.06 4.90 7.51
N ALA A 59 -24.04 5.06 6.67
CA ALA A 59 -23.09 4.02 6.30
C ALA A 59 -21.79 4.14 7.13
N THR A 60 -21.00 3.07 7.17
CA THR A 60 -19.73 3.02 7.90
C THR A 60 -18.60 2.55 7.00
N ALA A 61 -17.39 3.07 7.24
CA ALA A 61 -16.18 2.65 6.56
C ALA A 61 -15.04 2.54 7.58
N THR A 62 -14.42 1.36 7.64
CA THR A 62 -13.33 1.07 8.58
C THR A 62 -12.16 0.49 7.83
N ILE A 63 -10.97 1.07 8.03
CA ILE A 63 -9.71 0.55 7.49
C ILE A 63 -9.19 -0.55 8.43
N SER A 64 -8.73 -1.67 7.88
CA SER A 64 -8.09 -2.75 8.63
C SER A 64 -6.80 -2.29 9.32
N THR A 65 -6.36 -3.03 10.33
CA THR A 65 -5.13 -2.70 11.08
C THR A 65 -3.88 -2.66 10.22
N ASP A 66 -3.83 -3.46 9.15
CA ASP A 66 -2.75 -3.47 8.16
C ASP A 66 -2.91 -2.43 7.04
N GLY A 67 -4.01 -1.67 7.02
CA GLY A 67 -4.30 -0.67 6.01
C GLY A 67 -4.66 -1.22 4.63
N LYS A 68 -4.78 -2.54 4.45
CA LYS A 68 -4.97 -3.17 3.12
C LYS A 68 -6.41 -3.29 2.68
N THR A 69 -7.33 -3.29 3.64
CA THR A 69 -8.74 -3.54 3.40
C THR A 69 -9.58 -2.42 3.98
N ILE A 70 -10.55 -1.93 3.22
CA ILE A 70 -11.66 -1.16 3.77
C ILE A 70 -12.86 -2.10 3.93
N THR A 71 -13.44 -2.12 5.12
CA THR A 71 -14.77 -2.70 5.37
C THR A 71 -15.79 -1.58 5.27
N PHE A 72 -16.61 -1.60 4.23
CA PHE A 72 -17.62 -0.58 3.94
C PHE A 72 -19.02 -1.18 4.10
N THR A 73 -19.80 -0.70 5.07
CA THR A 73 -21.17 -1.17 5.31
C THR A 73 -22.16 -0.06 4.96
N THR A 74 -23.10 -0.35 4.06
CA THR A 74 -24.13 0.62 3.64
C THR A 74 -25.11 0.92 4.78
N GLN A 75 -25.84 2.03 4.66
CA GLN A 75 -27.09 2.18 5.40
C GLN A 75 -28.11 1.11 5.00
N GLU A 76 -29.25 1.03 5.70
CA GLU A 76 -30.36 0.19 5.27
C GLU A 76 -30.87 0.60 3.89
N MET A 77 -30.70 -0.28 2.91
CA MET A 77 -31.14 -0.08 1.52
C MET A 77 -32.55 -0.66 1.38
N LYS A 78 -33.53 0.20 1.11
CA LYS A 78 -34.95 -0.16 1.04
C LYS A 78 -35.53 0.06 -0.36
N ASN A 79 -35.23 1.20 -0.95
CA ASN A 79 -35.87 1.66 -2.18
C ASN A 79 -34.91 1.53 -3.36
N ILE A 80 -35.48 1.21 -4.52
CA ILE A 80 -34.73 1.29 -5.77
C ILE A 80 -34.23 2.73 -5.94
N GLY A 81 -32.93 2.86 -6.16
CA GLY A 81 -32.25 4.15 -6.24
C GLY A 81 -31.57 4.59 -4.94
N ASP A 82 -31.73 3.88 -3.82
CA ASP A 82 -30.93 4.16 -2.62
C ASP A 82 -29.44 4.01 -2.95
N GLU A 83 -28.63 4.93 -2.42
CA GLU A 83 -27.21 5.04 -2.73
C GLU A 83 -26.35 5.16 -1.46
N ALA A 84 -25.21 4.48 -1.49
CA ALA A 84 -24.16 4.58 -0.48
C ALA A 84 -22.82 4.82 -1.18
N THR A 85 -22.05 5.80 -0.71
CA THR A 85 -20.74 6.14 -1.30
C THR A 85 -19.63 5.99 -0.27
N LEU A 86 -18.61 5.23 -0.63
CA LEU A 86 -17.31 5.18 0.04
C LEU A 86 -16.38 6.20 -0.62
N THR A 87 -15.69 7.01 0.17
CA THR A 87 -14.60 7.90 -0.27
C THR A 87 -13.32 7.49 0.43
N TYR A 88 -12.20 7.39 -0.29
CA TYR A 88 -10.94 6.93 0.28
C TYR A 88 -9.71 7.61 -0.33
N LYS A 89 -8.57 7.50 0.38
CA LYS A 89 -7.24 7.85 -0.12
C LYS A 89 -6.24 6.73 0.11
N ILE A 90 -5.21 6.71 -0.73
CA ILE A 90 -4.13 5.73 -0.68
C ILE A 90 -2.82 6.44 -0.33
N LYS A 91 -2.07 5.91 0.62
CA LYS A 91 -0.73 6.36 1.01
C LYS A 91 0.29 5.31 0.59
N ASN A 92 1.40 5.77 0.04
CA ASN A 92 2.54 4.93 -0.31
C ASN A 92 3.74 5.33 0.55
N ASP A 93 4.01 4.57 1.61
CA ASP A 93 5.19 4.73 2.46
C ASP A 93 6.35 3.81 2.06
N SER A 94 6.24 3.15 0.91
CA SER A 94 7.28 2.26 0.44
C SER A 94 8.48 3.03 -0.13
N GLN A 95 9.55 2.30 -0.43
CA GLN A 95 10.74 2.85 -1.09
C GLN A 95 10.57 3.08 -2.60
N TYR A 96 9.46 2.61 -3.17
CA TYR A 96 9.15 2.67 -4.60
C TYR A 96 7.97 3.59 -4.86
N ASP A 97 7.81 4.03 -6.09
CA ASP A 97 6.56 4.63 -6.52
C ASP A 97 5.50 3.52 -6.71
N ALA A 98 4.23 3.84 -6.47
CA ALA A 98 3.14 2.87 -6.56
C ALA A 98 2.22 3.21 -7.74
N LEU A 99 2.16 2.35 -8.74
CA LEU A 99 1.14 2.40 -9.78
C LEU A 99 -0.14 1.74 -9.24
N ILE A 100 -1.20 2.52 -9.08
CA ILE A 100 -2.46 2.04 -8.52
C ILE A 100 -3.32 1.40 -9.62
N GLY A 101 -3.88 0.23 -9.35
CA GLY A 101 -4.81 -0.47 -10.22
C GLY A 101 -6.28 -0.14 -9.92
N SER A 102 -7.20 -0.82 -10.60
CA SER A 102 -8.64 -0.67 -10.35
C SER A 102 -9.03 -1.25 -8.99
N ILE A 103 -9.50 -0.40 -8.07
CA ILE A 103 -9.94 -0.83 -6.75
C ILE A 103 -11.12 -1.80 -6.87
N THR A 104 -11.02 -2.93 -6.18
CA THR A 104 -12.04 -3.97 -6.13
C THR A 104 -12.75 -3.92 -4.80
N CYS A 105 -14.07 -3.72 -4.81
CA CYS A 105 -14.93 -3.80 -3.63
C CYS A 105 -15.92 -4.96 -3.82
N GLU A 106 -15.72 -6.03 -3.06
CA GLU A 106 -16.51 -7.24 -3.16
C GLU A 106 -17.47 -7.35 -1.98
N ALA A 107 -18.71 -7.75 -2.24
CA ALA A 107 -19.62 -8.14 -1.17
C ALA A 107 -19.09 -9.42 -0.49
N PRO A 108 -19.31 -9.63 0.82
CA PRO A 108 -18.77 -10.74 1.56
C PRO A 108 -19.24 -12.08 1.01
N THR A 109 -18.32 -13.04 1.05
CA THR A 109 -18.53 -14.47 0.82
C THR A 109 -18.54 -15.28 2.14
N SER A 110 -18.77 -14.62 3.29
CA SER A 110 -18.57 -15.02 4.72
C SER A 110 -17.21 -14.62 5.33
N GLU A 111 -17.04 -14.28 6.63
CA GLU A 111 -17.47 -14.95 7.89
C GLU A 111 -18.41 -14.15 8.82
N ALA A 112 -18.78 -12.91 8.49
CA ALA A 112 -19.69 -12.08 9.31
C ALA A 112 -21.12 -12.01 8.75
N ALA A 113 -21.44 -12.92 7.83
CA ALA A 113 -22.72 -12.98 7.14
C ALA A 113 -23.61 -14.02 7.82
N THR A 114 -24.91 -13.73 7.97
CA THR A 114 -25.88 -14.78 8.33
C THR A 114 -25.85 -15.88 7.26
N GLU A 115 -26.25 -17.12 7.58
CA GLU A 115 -26.19 -18.27 6.65
C GLU A 115 -26.83 -17.95 5.27
N THR A 116 -27.80 -17.04 5.24
CA THR A 116 -28.51 -16.54 4.04
C THR A 116 -27.67 -15.63 3.13
N GLU A 117 -26.67 -14.91 3.66
CA GLU A 117 -25.85 -13.94 2.94
C GLU A 117 -24.63 -14.58 2.28
N THR A 118 -24.07 -15.61 2.92
CA THR A 118 -22.91 -16.38 2.44
C THR A 118 -23.19 -17.14 1.15
N ALA A 119 -24.42 -17.62 0.96
CA ALA A 119 -24.83 -18.34 -0.25
C ALA A 119 -24.90 -17.44 -1.51
N ASN A 120 -24.74 -16.12 -1.37
CA ASN A 120 -25.25 -15.14 -2.33
C ASN A 120 -24.25 -14.02 -2.69
N ALA A 121 -22.95 -14.23 -2.56
CA ALA A 121 -21.95 -13.26 -3.02
C ALA A 121 -22.11 -12.85 -4.50
N ASN A 122 -22.56 -13.79 -5.35
CA ASN A 122 -22.94 -13.51 -6.74
C ASN A 122 -24.39 -13.00 -6.93
N ALA A 123 -25.26 -13.11 -5.91
CA ALA A 123 -26.66 -12.72 -6.02
C ALA A 123 -26.89 -11.23 -5.73
N TYR A 124 -26.04 -10.58 -4.91
CA TYR A 124 -26.13 -9.13 -4.71
C TYR A 124 -25.91 -8.35 -6.00
N GLY A 125 -25.14 -8.87 -6.96
CA GLY A 125 -25.00 -8.27 -8.30
C GLY A 125 -26.32 -8.16 -9.08
N LYS A 126 -27.37 -8.89 -8.69
CA LYS A 126 -28.73 -8.74 -9.25
C LYS A 126 -29.46 -7.52 -8.67
N TYR A 127 -29.20 -7.20 -7.40
CA TYR A 127 -29.92 -6.16 -6.63
C TYR A 127 -29.17 -4.84 -6.57
N LEU A 128 -27.83 -4.89 -6.63
CA LEU A 128 -26.94 -3.77 -6.46
C LEU A 128 -26.08 -3.55 -7.70
N THR A 129 -25.60 -2.33 -7.85
CA THR A 129 -24.53 -1.96 -8.78
C THR A 129 -23.42 -1.32 -7.96
N VAL A 130 -22.21 -1.84 -8.07
CA VAL A 130 -21.01 -1.29 -7.44
C VAL A 130 -20.18 -0.63 -8.54
N THR A 131 -20.00 0.68 -8.43
CA THR A 131 -19.34 1.50 -9.44
C THR A 131 -18.17 2.25 -8.81
N PRO A 132 -16.92 1.81 -9.02
CA PRO A 132 -15.74 2.60 -8.68
C PRO A 132 -15.59 3.78 -9.65
N SER A 133 -15.24 4.94 -9.12
CA SER A 133 -14.92 6.13 -9.93
C SER A 133 -13.62 5.95 -10.72
N ASN A 134 -12.70 5.12 -10.20
CA ASN A 134 -11.42 4.76 -10.84
C ASN A 134 -10.53 5.98 -11.15
N GLY A 135 -10.70 7.08 -10.42
CA GLY A 135 -9.87 8.28 -10.56
C GLY A 135 -8.40 8.02 -10.23
N LEU A 136 -8.10 7.02 -9.38
CA LEU A 136 -6.73 6.63 -9.06
C LEU A 136 -6.19 5.49 -9.94
N ASN A 137 -7.00 4.83 -10.76
CA ASN A 137 -6.55 3.73 -11.60
C ASN A 137 -5.56 4.23 -12.67
N GLY A 138 -4.39 3.61 -12.74
CA GLY A 138 -3.29 4.02 -13.62
C GLY A 138 -2.51 5.24 -13.14
N THR A 139 -2.87 5.82 -11.99
CA THR A 139 -2.11 6.93 -11.40
C THR A 139 -0.93 6.41 -10.58
N THR A 140 0.12 7.23 -10.49
CA THR A 140 1.29 6.92 -9.66
C THR A 140 1.21 7.72 -8.37
N VAL A 141 1.27 7.03 -7.23
CA VAL A 141 1.46 7.65 -5.91
C VAL A 141 2.94 7.55 -5.56
N ALA A 142 3.62 8.70 -5.51
CA ALA A 142 5.06 8.76 -5.27
C ALA A 142 5.42 8.23 -3.87
N LYS A 143 6.65 7.73 -3.72
CA LYS A 143 7.18 7.27 -2.43
C LYS A 143 7.03 8.34 -1.33
N GLY A 144 6.58 7.92 -0.15
CA GLY A 144 6.37 8.78 1.02
C GLY A 144 5.19 9.75 0.89
N THR A 145 4.30 9.59 -0.10
CA THR A 145 3.18 10.51 -0.34
C THR A 145 1.82 9.84 -0.25
N THR A 146 0.79 10.67 -0.15
CA THR A 146 -0.62 10.28 -0.25
C THR A 146 -1.18 10.72 -1.59
N SER A 147 -2.14 9.98 -2.13
CA SER A 147 -2.89 10.34 -3.32
C SER A 147 -3.41 11.78 -3.22
N ALA A 148 -3.14 12.59 -4.25
CA ALA A 148 -3.50 14.01 -4.26
C ALA A 148 -5.02 14.21 -4.18
N THR A 149 -5.78 13.30 -4.78
CA THR A 149 -7.24 13.26 -4.75
C THR A 149 -7.74 12.06 -3.97
N SER A 150 -8.93 12.21 -3.39
CA SER A 150 -9.74 11.07 -2.97
C SER A 150 -10.40 10.42 -4.17
N ASP A 151 -10.67 9.12 -4.07
CA ASP A 151 -11.50 8.39 -5.04
C ASP A 151 -12.70 7.81 -4.33
N THR A 152 -13.67 7.33 -5.11
CA THR A 152 -14.95 6.86 -4.58
C THR A 152 -15.38 5.52 -5.14
N VAL A 153 -16.15 4.78 -4.34
CA VAL A 153 -16.94 3.64 -4.80
C VAL A 153 -18.39 3.88 -4.43
N LYS A 154 -19.27 3.82 -5.43
CA LYS A 154 -20.70 4.06 -5.28
C LYS A 154 -21.47 2.75 -5.39
N VAL A 155 -22.38 2.51 -4.45
CA VAL A 155 -23.28 1.35 -4.45
C VAL A 155 -24.70 1.86 -4.62
N VAL A 156 -25.42 1.33 -5.60
CA VAL A 156 -26.81 1.71 -5.90
C VAL A 156 -27.72 0.50 -5.94
N GLN A 157 -28.85 0.56 -5.24
CA GLN A 157 -29.89 -0.46 -5.33
C GLN A 157 -30.68 -0.33 -6.64
N LYS A 158 -30.54 -1.30 -7.54
CA LYS A 158 -31.28 -1.35 -8.82
C LYS A 158 -32.53 -2.23 -8.79
N ARG A 159 -32.69 -3.07 -7.75
CA ARG A 159 -33.88 -3.91 -7.53
C ARG A 159 -34.18 -4.03 -6.05
N SER A 160 -35.46 -4.08 -5.70
CA SER A 160 -35.89 -4.36 -4.33
C SER A 160 -35.42 -5.74 -3.88
N PHE A 161 -35.03 -5.83 -2.60
CA PHE A 161 -34.83 -7.12 -1.96
C PHE A 161 -36.20 -7.78 -1.76
N VAL A 162 -36.34 -9.01 -2.24
CA VAL A 162 -37.50 -9.87 -1.94
C VAL A 162 -36.97 -11.05 -1.16
N SER A 163 -37.31 -11.10 0.12
CA SER A 163 -37.07 -12.24 1.01
C SER A 163 -38.38 -12.97 1.29
N THR A 164 -38.31 -14.25 1.64
CA THR A 164 -39.47 -15.06 2.07
C THR A 164 -39.98 -14.67 3.46
N ASP A 165 -39.15 -13.97 4.23
CA ASP A 165 -39.49 -13.35 5.51
C ASP A 165 -39.67 -11.84 5.33
N THR A 166 -40.47 -11.22 6.19
CA THR A 166 -40.99 -9.83 6.16
C THR A 166 -39.97 -8.69 6.04
N GLU A 167 -38.67 -8.97 5.87
CA GLU A 167 -37.62 -7.98 5.72
C GLU A 167 -37.46 -7.53 4.26
N THR A 168 -37.80 -6.27 4.02
CA THR A 168 -37.66 -5.60 2.72
C THR A 168 -36.43 -4.69 2.65
N THR A 169 -35.65 -4.62 3.73
CA THR A 169 -34.44 -3.78 3.86
C THR A 169 -33.23 -4.64 4.20
N LYS A 170 -32.04 -4.24 3.73
CA LYS A 170 -30.77 -4.89 4.08
C LYS A 170 -29.64 -3.87 4.17
N THR A 171 -28.76 -4.05 5.15
CA THR A 171 -27.42 -3.45 5.14
C THR A 171 -26.47 -4.41 4.44
N ILE A 172 -25.54 -3.89 3.63
CA ILE A 172 -24.59 -4.73 2.90
C ILE A 172 -23.18 -4.27 3.25
N THR A 173 -22.35 -5.22 3.67
CA THR A 173 -20.92 -4.97 3.89
C THR A 173 -20.16 -5.25 2.60
N PHE A 174 -19.06 -4.55 2.36
CA PHE A 174 -18.15 -4.75 1.24
C PHE A 174 -16.73 -4.74 1.77
N LYS A 175 -15.86 -5.57 1.18
CA LYS A 175 -14.42 -5.54 1.40
C LYS A 175 -13.74 -4.97 0.17
N CYS A 176 -13.08 -3.84 0.34
CA CYS A 176 -12.34 -3.17 -0.72
C CYS A 176 -10.84 -3.40 -0.55
N THR A 177 -10.12 -3.69 -1.63
CA THR A 177 -8.67 -3.96 -1.64
C THR A 177 -7.94 -3.08 -2.66
N ILE A 178 -6.63 -2.87 -2.42
CA ILE A 178 -5.76 -2.07 -3.29
C ILE A 178 -4.91 -2.99 -4.17
N PRO A 179 -5.18 -3.07 -5.48
CA PRO A 179 -4.18 -3.55 -6.41
C PRO A 179 -3.17 -2.43 -6.66
N ALA A 180 -1.88 -2.70 -6.45
CA ALA A 180 -0.80 -1.78 -6.77
C ALA A 180 0.41 -2.54 -7.30
N THR A 181 1.17 -1.91 -8.19
CA THR A 181 2.42 -2.45 -8.72
C THR A 181 3.55 -1.47 -8.46
N ALA A 182 4.71 -1.97 -8.01
CA ALA A 182 5.88 -1.15 -7.77
C ALA A 182 6.41 -0.58 -9.10
N LYS A 183 6.74 0.70 -9.09
CA LYS A 183 7.42 1.42 -10.18
C LYS A 183 8.72 2.01 -9.63
N GLU A 184 9.77 2.02 -10.44
CA GLU A 184 11.00 2.71 -10.08
C GLU A 184 10.69 4.19 -9.76
N ALA A 185 11.19 4.66 -8.61
CA ALA A 185 11.03 6.05 -8.21
C ALA A 185 11.98 6.91 -9.06
N GLU A 186 11.42 7.85 -9.81
CA GLU A 186 12.19 8.87 -10.56
C GLU A 186 12.77 9.96 -9.62
#